data_AF-A0A161YDC2-F1
#
_entry.id   AF-A0A161YDC2-F1
#
_cell.length_a   1.000
_cell.length_b   1.000
_cell.length_c   1.000
_cell.angle_alpha   90.00
_cell.angle_beta   90.00
_cell.angle_gamma   90.00
#
_symmetry.space_group_name_H-M   'P 1'
#
loop_
_entity.id
_entity.type
_entity.pdbx_description
1 polymer ?
#
loop_
_entity_poly.entity_id
_entity_poly.type
_entity_poly.pdbx_seq_one_letter_code
_entity_poly.pdbx_strand_id
1 'polypeptide(L)'
;MSLQFCTIRSALPAMHKARFNTLFASVKSLLRCQQCTLTSIGRNLDSKKTEKHDIKRIDRLFSNHERLRRSTSVYVSLSRFVVTEKHSVILVDWSHADTQTKRCILRVNIVSEAAL
;
A
#
# COMPACT_ATOMS: atom_id res chain seq x y z
N MET A 1 -11.27 -4.82 -12.56
CA MET A 1 -10.66 -5.25 -11.27
C MET A 1 -9.65 -6.39 -11.41
N SER A 2 -9.90 -7.44 -12.20
CA SER A 2 -8.95 -8.58 -12.36
C SER A 2 -7.66 -8.22 -13.09
N LEU A 3 -7.72 -7.26 -14.04
CA LEU A 3 -6.56 -6.76 -14.79
C LEU A 3 -5.55 -6.06 -13.87
N GLN A 4 -5.96 -5.03 -13.11
CA GLN A 4 -5.08 -4.35 -12.14
C GLN A 4 -4.43 -5.29 -11.11
N PHE A 5 -5.13 -6.34 -10.66
CA PHE A 5 -4.56 -7.33 -9.75
C PHE A 5 -3.42 -8.12 -10.39
N CYS A 6 -3.58 -8.56 -11.64
CA CYS A 6 -2.58 -9.32 -12.36
C CYS A 6 -1.35 -8.45 -12.68
N THR A 7 -1.57 -7.21 -13.09
CA THR A 7 -0.51 -6.25 -13.42
C THR A 7 0.32 -5.87 -12.19
N ILE A 8 -0.31 -5.57 -11.05
CA ILE A 8 0.43 -5.26 -9.82
C ILE A 8 1.12 -6.51 -9.24
N ARG A 9 0.54 -7.70 -9.47
CA ARG A 9 1.16 -8.96 -9.06
C ARG A 9 2.47 -9.22 -9.79
N SER A 10 2.55 -8.95 -11.10
CA SER A 10 3.78 -9.15 -11.87
C SER A 10 4.91 -8.19 -11.42
N ALA A 11 4.55 -7.01 -10.90
CA ALA A 11 5.50 -6.09 -10.29
C ALA A 11 6.08 -6.58 -8.95
N LEU A 12 5.45 -7.54 -8.27
CA LEU A 12 5.86 -8.04 -6.95
C LEU A 12 6.12 -9.57 -6.94
N PRO A 13 7.04 -10.09 -7.78
CA PRO A 13 7.21 -11.53 -7.99
C PRO A 13 7.75 -12.24 -6.75
N ALA A 14 8.59 -11.57 -5.95
CA ALA A 14 9.17 -12.13 -4.73
C ALA A 14 8.18 -12.17 -3.54
N MET A 15 6.98 -11.59 -3.67
CA MET A 15 6.02 -11.54 -2.58
C MET A 15 5.14 -12.80 -2.53
N HIS A 16 5.18 -13.49 -1.39
CA HIS A 16 4.34 -14.67 -1.14
C HIS A 16 2.85 -14.42 -1.46
N LYS A 17 2.19 -15.41 -2.09
CA LYS A 17 0.83 -15.28 -2.63
C LYS A 17 -0.18 -14.78 -1.60
N ALA A 18 -0.22 -15.40 -0.42
CA ALA A 18 -1.16 -15.06 0.65
C ALA A 18 -0.93 -13.65 1.23
N ARG A 19 0.34 -13.19 1.26
CA ARG A 19 0.69 -11.85 1.74
C ARG A 19 0.19 -10.79 0.77
N PHE A 20 0.49 -10.95 -0.52
CA PHE A 20 0.00 -10.04 -1.56
C PHE A 20 -1.53 -9.97 -1.58
N ASN A 21 -2.22 -11.12 -1.49
CA ASN A 21 -3.69 -11.13 -1.47
C ASN A 21 -4.24 -10.36 -0.28
N THR A 22 -3.57 -10.43 0.87
CA THR A 22 -3.95 -9.67 2.06
C THR A 22 -3.66 -8.19 1.87
N LEU A 23 -2.47 -7.82 1.42
CA LEU A 23 -2.09 -6.44 1.12
C LEU A 23 -3.06 -5.79 0.12
N PHE A 24 -3.35 -6.46 -0.99
CA PHE A 24 -4.24 -5.95 -2.02
C PHE A 24 -5.68 -5.81 -1.51
N ALA A 25 -6.16 -6.76 -0.70
CA ALA A 25 -7.47 -6.66 -0.05
C ALA A 25 -7.51 -5.48 0.94
N SER A 26 -6.43 -5.25 1.70
CA SER A 26 -6.30 -4.09 2.59
C SER A 26 -6.37 -2.77 1.82
N VAL A 27 -5.65 -2.65 0.70
CA VAL A 27 -5.66 -1.44 -0.13
C VAL A 27 -7.05 -1.18 -0.69
N LYS A 28 -7.73 -2.21 -1.23
CA LYS A 28 -9.13 -2.06 -1.70
C LYS A 28 -10.07 -1.61 -0.59
N SER A 29 -9.95 -2.22 0.58
CA SER A 29 -10.76 -1.86 1.75
C SER A 29 -10.51 -0.41 2.17
N LEU A 30 -9.24 0.00 2.24
CA LEU A 30 -8.82 1.38 2.55
C LEU A 30 -9.36 2.39 1.53
N LEU A 31 -9.27 2.09 0.23
CA LEU A 31 -9.81 2.95 -0.82
C LEU A 31 -11.34 3.11 -0.72
N ARG A 32 -12.04 2.07 -0.26
CA ARG A 32 -13.50 2.10 -0.09
C ARG A 32 -13.92 2.85 1.17
N CYS A 33 -13.29 2.59 2.32
CA CYS A 33 -13.70 3.16 3.60
C CYS A 33 -13.03 4.50 3.94
N GLN A 34 -11.94 4.85 3.24
CA GLN A 34 -11.15 6.06 3.48
C GLN A 34 -10.65 6.22 4.92
N GLN A 35 -10.56 5.11 5.66
CA GLN A 35 -10.16 5.09 7.07
C GLN A 35 -8.93 4.21 7.27
N CYS A 36 -7.81 4.83 7.63
CA CYS A 36 -6.53 4.16 7.81
C CYS A 36 -6.36 3.58 9.23
N THR A 37 -7.28 2.73 9.67
CA THR A 37 -7.18 2.00 10.94
C THR A 37 -7.26 0.49 10.71
N LEU A 38 -6.51 -0.31 11.48
CA LEU A 38 -6.50 -1.77 11.35
C LEU A 38 -7.92 -2.37 11.47
N THR A 39 -8.72 -1.81 12.37
CA THR A 39 -10.10 -2.23 12.60
C THR A 39 -11.03 -1.84 11.45
N SER A 40 -10.97 -0.61 10.95
CA SER A 40 -11.80 -0.19 9.82
C SER A 40 -11.46 -0.98 8.55
N ILE A 41 -10.17 -1.17 8.25
CA ILE A 41 -9.72 -1.97 7.11
C ILE A 41 -10.18 -3.42 7.26
N GLY A 42 -10.03 -4.01 8.45
CA GLY A 42 -10.43 -5.39 8.74
C GLY A 42 -11.93 -5.62 8.60
N ARG A 43 -12.77 -4.73 9.14
CA ARG A 43 -14.24 -4.80 9.00
C ARG A 43 -14.71 -4.63 7.56
N ASN A 44 -13.97 -3.86 6.78
CA ASN A 44 -14.28 -3.59 5.38
C ASN A 44 -13.62 -4.58 4.40
N LEU A 45 -13.02 -5.67 4.86
CA LEU A 45 -12.56 -6.72 3.95
C LEU A 45 -13.74 -7.42 3.29
N ASP A 46 -13.66 -7.60 1.98
CA ASP A 46 -14.56 -8.47 1.22
C ASP A 46 -14.14 -9.93 1.43
N SER A 47 -14.74 -10.59 2.43
CA SER A 47 -14.33 -11.89 2.97
C SER A 47 -15.53 -12.63 3.57
N LYS A 48 -15.54 -13.96 3.46
CA LYS A 48 -16.55 -14.83 4.10
C LYS A 48 -16.24 -15.13 5.58
N LYS A 49 -15.17 -14.55 6.14
CA LYS A 49 -14.76 -14.76 7.54
C LYS A 49 -15.43 -13.75 8.46
N THR A 50 -15.38 -14.00 9.77
CA THR A 50 -15.90 -13.05 10.75
C THR A 50 -14.99 -11.83 10.86
N GLU A 51 -15.57 -10.68 11.22
CA GLU A 51 -14.82 -9.42 11.41
C GLU A 51 -13.59 -9.61 12.31
N LYS A 52 -13.73 -10.37 13.41
CA LYS A 52 -12.63 -10.70 14.33
C LYS A 52 -11.44 -11.35 13.61
N HIS A 53 -11.71 -12.28 12.69
CA HIS A 53 -10.65 -12.95 11.94
C HIS A 53 -10.01 -12.03 10.91
N ASP A 54 -10.79 -11.18 10.27
CA ASP A 54 -10.28 -10.23 9.27
C ASP A 54 -9.48 -9.09 9.91
N ILE A 55 -9.89 -8.59 11.07
CA ILE A 55 -9.09 -7.65 11.86
C ILE A 55 -7.75 -8.30 12.25
N LYS A 56 -7.75 -9.56 12.75
CA LYS A 56 -6.51 -10.28 13.07
C LYS A 56 -5.63 -10.52 11.84
N ARG A 57 -6.23 -10.73 10.66
CA ARG A 57 -5.51 -10.90 9.40
C ARG A 57 -4.78 -9.60 9.01
N ILE A 58 -5.44 -8.46 9.13
CA ILE A 58 -4.86 -7.14 8.90
C ILE A 58 -3.77 -6.83 9.92
N ASP A 59 -4.04 -7.05 11.21
CA ASP A 59 -3.05 -6.91 12.29
C ASP A 59 -1.78 -7.71 11.97
N ARG A 60 -1.90 -9.02 11.70
CA ARG A 60 -0.75 -9.86 11.32
C ARG A 60 0.00 -9.37 10.08
N LEU A 61 -0.64 -8.66 9.14
CA LEU A 61 0.05 -8.10 7.98
C LEU A 61 1.06 -7.03 8.43
N PHE A 62 0.70 -6.20 9.41
CA PHE A 62 1.46 -5.04 9.88
C PHE A 62 2.32 -5.30 11.12
N SER A 63 1.99 -6.28 11.97
CA SER A 63 2.63 -6.51 13.28
C SER A 63 4.01 -7.19 13.24
N ASN A 64 4.79 -7.04 12.16
CA ASN A 64 6.09 -7.70 12.05
C ASN A 64 7.18 -6.73 11.55
N HIS A 65 8.09 -6.33 12.45
CA HIS A 65 9.14 -5.34 12.15
C HIS A 65 10.11 -5.78 11.06
N GLU A 66 10.45 -7.07 10.95
CA GLU A 66 11.26 -7.58 9.85
C GLU A 66 10.61 -7.40 8.47
N ARG A 67 9.26 -7.30 8.43
CA ARG A 67 8.51 -7.08 7.19
C ARG A 67 8.54 -5.62 6.75
N LEU A 68 8.70 -4.68 7.68
CA LEU A 68 8.90 -3.27 7.38
C LEU A 68 10.24 -3.06 6.67
N ARG A 69 11.31 -3.74 7.11
CA ARG A 69 12.62 -3.72 6.43
C ARG A 69 12.57 -4.26 5.00
N ARG A 70 11.71 -5.25 4.71
CA ARG A 70 11.44 -5.74 3.35
C ARG A 70 10.47 -4.84 2.56
N SER A 71 9.87 -3.82 3.16
CA SER A 71 8.95 -2.92 2.44
C SER A 71 9.69 -2.04 1.44
N THR A 72 10.96 -1.73 1.68
CA THR A 72 11.80 -1.00 0.71
C THR A 72 11.86 -1.71 -0.64
N SER A 73 12.01 -3.04 -0.69
CA SER A 73 12.03 -3.76 -1.97
C SER A 73 10.68 -3.74 -2.67
N VAL A 74 9.57 -3.76 -1.93
CA VAL A 74 8.22 -3.60 -2.47
C VAL A 74 8.07 -2.22 -3.12
N TYR A 75 8.50 -1.16 -2.45
CA TYR A 75 8.45 0.20 -3.00
C TYR A 75 9.36 0.36 -4.22
N VAL A 76 10.56 -0.21 -4.22
CA VAL A 76 11.48 -0.18 -5.38
C VAL A 76 10.88 -0.92 -6.58
N SER A 77 10.28 -2.08 -6.38
CA SER A 77 9.66 -2.82 -7.49
C SER A 77 8.44 -2.09 -8.03
N LEU A 78 7.60 -1.51 -7.16
CA LEU A 78 6.47 -0.69 -7.58
C LEU A 78 6.91 0.59 -8.28
N SER A 79 7.98 1.26 -7.83
CA SER A 79 8.47 2.46 -8.49
C SER A 79 9.00 2.18 -9.88
N ARG A 80 9.73 1.07 -10.08
CA ARG A 80 10.15 0.63 -11.42
C ARG A 80 8.99 0.25 -12.33
N PHE A 81 7.89 -0.21 -11.74
CA PHE A 81 6.68 -0.54 -12.50
C PHE A 81 5.90 0.72 -12.92
N VAL A 82 5.88 1.77 -12.08
CA VAL A 82 5.13 3.02 -12.32
C VAL A 82 5.96 4.04 -13.14
N VAL A 83 7.28 4.04 -12.98
CA VAL A 83 8.21 4.93 -13.71
C VAL A 83 8.66 4.25 -14.98
N THR A 84 7.98 4.53 -16.07
CA THR A 84 8.37 4.07 -17.42
C THR A 84 9.26 5.07 -18.14
N GLU A 85 9.09 6.36 -17.83
CA GLU A 85 9.77 7.44 -18.52
C GLU A 85 11.22 7.62 -18.06
N LYS A 86 12.09 7.91 -19.03
CA LYS A 86 13.52 8.19 -18.77
C LYS A 86 13.72 9.51 -18.00
N HIS A 87 12.82 10.47 -18.20
CA HIS A 87 12.86 11.80 -17.58
C HIS A 87 11.56 12.06 -16.84
N SER A 88 11.41 11.49 -15.65
CA SER A 88 10.24 11.71 -14.80
C SER A 88 10.32 13.03 -14.03
N VAL A 89 9.19 13.74 -13.94
CA VAL A 89 9.07 14.93 -13.09
C VAL A 89 8.86 14.48 -11.65
N ILE A 90 9.66 15.03 -10.75
CA ILE A 90 9.56 14.78 -9.31
C ILE A 90 8.99 16.02 -8.64
N LEU A 91 7.85 15.86 -7.96
CA LEU A 91 7.24 16.90 -7.15
C LEU A 91 7.72 16.77 -5.71
N VAL A 92 8.22 17.87 -5.16
CA VAL A 92 8.71 17.92 -3.77
C VAL A 92 7.86 18.94 -3.02
N ASP A 93 7.27 18.52 -1.90
CA ASP A 93 6.42 19.36 -1.06
C ASP A 93 6.63 19.07 0.43
N TRP A 94 6.19 19.98 1.29
CA TRP A 94 6.21 19.82 2.75
C TRP A 94 4.88 19.29 3.25
N SER A 95 4.91 18.51 4.31
CA SER A 95 3.69 18.05 4.95
C SER A 95 3.85 17.88 6.45
N HIS A 96 2.82 18.27 7.19
CA HIS A 96 2.85 18.18 8.64
C HIS A 96 2.77 16.72 9.11
N ALA A 97 3.67 16.34 10.01
CA ALA A 97 3.73 15.02 10.62
C ALA A 97 2.76 14.87 11.81
N ASP A 98 2.38 16.01 12.40
CA ASP A 98 1.54 16.07 13.58
C ASP A 98 0.54 17.23 13.48
N THR A 99 -0.51 17.15 14.27
CA THR A 99 -1.58 18.16 14.35
C THR A 99 -1.14 19.47 14.98
N GLN A 100 0.02 19.49 15.65
CA GLN A 100 0.61 20.68 16.28
C GLN A 100 1.60 21.39 15.35
N THR A 101 1.76 20.91 14.11
CA THR A 101 2.64 21.44 13.05
C THR A 101 4.10 21.64 13.47
N LYS A 102 4.58 20.92 14.50
CA LYS A 102 5.96 21.08 15.00
C LYS A 102 6.98 20.31 14.18
N ARG A 103 6.52 19.30 13.44
CA ARG A 103 7.35 18.46 12.58
C ARG A 103 6.82 18.50 11.15
N CYS A 104 7.69 18.86 10.23
CA CYS A 104 7.44 18.79 8.79
C CYS A 104 8.17 17.58 8.21
N ILE A 105 7.51 16.88 7.30
CA ILE A 105 8.02 15.79 6.49
C ILE A 105 8.16 16.33 5.07
N LEU A 106 9.33 16.16 4.49
CA LEU A 106 9.51 16.37 3.06
C LEU A 106 8.88 15.17 2.32
N ARG A 107 7.88 15.44 1.48
CA ARG A 107 7.23 14.46 0.62
C ARG A 107 7.77 14.60 -0.79
N VAL A 108 8.12 13.46 -1.38
CA VAL A 108 8.59 13.35 -2.76
C VAL A 108 7.62 12.46 -3.51
N ASN A 109 7.00 13.01 -4.55
CA ASN A 109 6.05 12.31 -5.41
C ASN A 109 6.61 12.24 -6.82
N ILE A 110 6.34 11.13 -7.50
CA ILE A 110 6.71 10.95 -8.91
C ILE A 110 5.46 11.24 -9.73
N VAL A 111 5.57 12.11 -10.72
CA VAL A 111 4.53 12.29 -11.73
C VAL A 111 4.66 11.16 -12.73
N SER A 112 3.59 10.39 -12.87
CA SER A 112 3.45 9.36 -13.88
C SER A 112 2.15 9.61 -14.62
N GLU A 113 2.21 9.62 -15.95
CA GLU A 113 1.02 9.60 -16.79
C GLU A 113 0.45 8.18 -16.69
N ALA A 114 -0.51 8.00 -15.79
CA ALA A 114 -0.98 6.67 -15.42
C ALA A 114 -1.63 5.97 -16.62
N ALA A 115 -0.91 5.05 -17.26
CA ALA A 115 -1.49 3.95 -18.01
C ALA A 115 -1.86 2.82 -17.04
N LEU A 116 -2.93 3.01 -16.25
CA LEU A 116 -3.54 1.96 -15.41
C LEU A 116 -5.06 1.89 -15.58
#